data_AF-A0A2V8QY69-F1
#
_entry.id   AF-A0A2V8QY69-F1
#
_cell.length_a   1.000
_cell.length_b   1.000
_cell.length_c   1.000
_cell.angle_alpha   90.00
_cell.angle_beta   90.00
_cell.angle_gamma   90.00
#
_symmetry.space_group_name_H-M   'P 1'
#
loop_
_entity.id
_entity.type
_entity.pdbx_description
1 polymer ?
#
loop_
_entity_poly.entity_id
_entity_poly.type
_entity_poly.pdbx_seq_one_letter_code
_entity_poly.pdbx_strand_id
1 'polypeptide(L)'
;MIVISILVILALIAMAQYNKTVLAAREATLREDLYTMRKMIDQYGADKGKLPASLEDLQGAGYIHEIPVDPITDQKDWQLEMGDDPGSTEASQGVTNVHSNSSELSSDGHSY
;
A
#
# COMPACT_ATOMS: atom_id res chain seq x y z
N MET A 1 39.65 -4.93 -27.83
CA MET A 1 38.21 -4.99 -28.15
C MET A 1 37.42 -5.87 -27.18
N ILE A 2 37.87 -7.10 -26.86
CA ILE A 2 37.13 -8.04 -25.98
C ILE A 2 36.80 -7.47 -24.58
N VAL A 3 37.70 -6.66 -24.00
CA VAL A 3 37.51 -6.10 -22.66
C VAL A 3 36.34 -5.12 -22.61
N ILE A 4 36.24 -4.24 -23.61
CA ILE A 4 35.15 -3.26 -23.71
C ILE A 4 33.82 -4.01 -23.90
N SER A 5 33.81 -5.08 -24.70
CA SER A 5 32.63 -5.93 -24.89
C SER A 5 32.16 -6.57 -23.59
N ILE A 6 33.08 -7.13 -22.79
CA ILE A 6 32.75 -7.73 -21.49
C ILE A 6 32.21 -6.68 -20.51
N LEU A 7 32.81 -5.48 -20.46
CA LEU A 7 32.35 -4.39 -19.60
C LEU A 7 30.94 -3.93 -19.94
N VAL A 8 30.61 -3.82 -21.23
CA VAL A 8 29.25 -3.43 -21.68
C VAL A 8 28.23 -4.50 -21.30
N ILE A 9 28.55 -5.79 -21.49
CA ILE A 9 27.65 -6.89 -21.11
C ILE A 9 27.40 -6.91 -19.59
N LEU A 10 28.45 -6.73 -18.79
CA LEU A 10 28.32 -6.66 -17.33
C LEU A 10 27.47 -5.47 -16.88
N ALA A 11 27.64 -4.30 -17.50
CA ALA A 11 26.84 -3.12 -17.19
C ALA A 11 25.34 -3.33 -17.49
N LEU A 12 25.01 -3.98 -18.61
CA LEU A 12 23.62 -4.31 -18.98
C LEU A 12 22.97 -5.27 -17.98
N ILE A 13 23.68 -6.32 -17.54
CA ILE A 13 23.17 -7.28 -16.55
C ILE A 13 22.97 -6.60 -15.18
N ALA A 14 23.90 -5.73 -14.78
CA ALA A 14 23.83 -5.01 -13.52
C ALA A 14 22.61 -4.08 -13.44
N MET A 15 22.30 -3.35 -14.52
CA MET A 15 21.11 -2.48 -14.57
C MET A 15 19.81 -3.28 -14.45
N ALA A 16 19.70 -4.43 -15.12
CA ALA A 16 18.51 -5.27 -15.06
C ALA A 16 18.26 -5.88 -13.66
N GLN A 17 19.31 -6.18 -12.90
CA GLN A 17 19.17 -6.68 -11.52
C GLN A 17 18.76 -5.58 -10.54
N TYR A 18 19.31 -4.36 -10.68
CA TYR A 18 19.01 -3.25 -9.79
C TYR A 18 17.51 -2.92 -9.73
N ASN A 19 16.84 -2.90 -10.88
CA ASN A 19 15.40 -2.60 -10.95
C ASN A 19 14.53 -3.64 -10.21
N LYS A 20 14.93 -4.92 -10.19
CA LYS A 20 14.18 -5.98 -9.49
C LYS A 20 14.29 -5.86 -7.97
N THR A 21 15.48 -5.55 -7.46
CA THR A 21 15.68 -5.38 -6.02
C THR A 21 14.97 -4.14 -5.51
N VAL A 22 14.99 -3.05 -6.27
CA VAL A 22 14.26 -1.82 -5.91
C VAL A 22 12.74 -2.04 -5.94
N LEU A 23 12.22 -2.73 -6.95
CA LEU A 23 10.80 -3.06 -7.02
C LEU A 23 10.37 -3.92 -5.82
N ALA A 24 11.08 -5.01 -5.54
CA ALA A 24 10.77 -5.87 -4.41
C ALA A 24 10.79 -5.14 -3.06
N ALA A 25 11.69 -4.16 -2.89
CA ALA A 25 11.70 -3.30 -1.71
C ALA A 25 10.45 -2.41 -1.63
N ARG A 26 10.05 -1.78 -2.75
CA ARG A 26 8.82 -0.98 -2.83
C ARG A 26 7.57 -1.82 -2.53
N GLU A 27 7.48 -3.02 -3.10
CA GLU A 27 6.38 -3.95 -2.83
C GLU A 27 6.31 -4.39 -1.37
N ALA A 28 7.47 -4.62 -0.75
CA ALA A 28 7.54 -4.97 0.68
C ALA A 28 7.01 -3.83 1.56
N THR A 29 7.42 -2.59 1.28
CA THR A 29 6.91 -1.39 1.96
C THR A 29 5.41 -1.22 1.74
N LEU A 30 4.93 -1.34 0.50
CA LEU A 30 3.50 -1.24 0.18
C LEU A 30 2.68 -2.23 1.01
N ARG A 31 3.13 -3.48 1.09
CA ARG A 31 2.43 -4.52 1.86
C ARG A 31 2.41 -4.21 3.35
N GLU A 32 3.50 -3.67 3.89
CA GLU A 32 3.59 -3.27 5.30
C GLU A 32 2.65 -2.09 5.60
N ASP A 33 2.60 -1.08 4.72
CA ASP A 33 1.72 0.07 4.84
C ASP A 33 0.24 -0.35 4.78
N LEU A 34 -0.13 -1.17 3.79
CA LEU A 34 -1.49 -1.73 3.66
C LEU A 34 -1.89 -2.55 4.89
N TYR A 35 -1.00 -3.41 5.37
CA TYR A 35 -1.25 -4.21 6.57
C TYR A 35 -1.48 -3.33 7.80
N THR A 36 -0.64 -2.31 7.97
CA THR A 36 -0.73 -1.38 9.09
C THR A 36 -2.02 -0.57 9.03
N MET A 37 -2.38 0.00 7.87
CA MET A 37 -3.62 0.76 7.70
C MET A 37 -4.86 -0.10 7.99
N ARG A 38 -4.92 -1.32 7.45
CA ARG A 38 -6.04 -2.26 7.70
C ARG A 38 -6.16 -2.62 9.17
N LYS A 39 -5.03 -2.81 9.86
CA LYS A 39 -5.01 -3.05 11.30
C LYS A 39 -5.55 -1.85 12.09
N MET A 40 -5.21 -0.63 11.69
CA MET A 40 -5.72 0.58 12.36
C MET A 40 -7.21 0.78 12.12
N ILE A 41 -7.72 0.44 10.93
CA ILE A 41 -9.16 0.42 10.62
C ILE A 41 -9.91 -0.54 11.55
N ASP A 42 -9.41 -1.77 11.68
CA ASP A 42 -10.01 -2.78 12.56
C ASP A 42 -10.00 -2.32 14.02
N GLN A 43 -8.88 -1.74 14.48
CA GLN A 43 -8.75 -1.20 15.82
C GLN A 43 -9.67 0.00 16.08
N TYR A 44 -9.88 0.86 15.08
CA TYR A 44 -10.84 1.96 15.15
C TYR A 44 -12.27 1.41 15.31
N GLY A 45 -12.64 0.41 14.51
CA GLY A 45 -13.91 -0.30 14.62
C GLY A 45 -14.13 -0.91 16.01
N ALA A 46 -13.10 -1.55 16.57
CA ALA A 46 -13.16 -2.17 17.89
C ALA A 46 -13.31 -1.16 19.04
N ASP A 47 -12.71 0.03 18.95
CA ASP A 47 -12.79 1.05 20.00
C ASP A 47 -14.05 1.91 19.89
N LYS A 48 -14.42 2.31 18.67
CA LYS A 48 -15.53 3.24 18.41
C LYS A 48 -16.86 2.54 18.15
N GLY A 49 -16.84 1.23 17.92
CA GLY A 49 -18.01 0.46 17.51
C GLY A 49 -18.52 0.85 16.13
N LYS A 50 -17.69 1.49 15.31
CA LYS A 50 -18.01 1.87 13.93
C LYS A 50 -16.73 1.96 13.09
N LEU A 51 -16.80 1.59 11.82
CA LEU A 51 -15.71 1.78 10.87
C LEU A 51 -15.51 3.27 10.52
N PRO A 52 -14.29 3.69 10.18
CA PRO A 52 -13.99 5.07 9.77
C PRO A 52 -14.58 5.36 8.38
N ALA A 53 -14.99 6.61 8.13
CA ALA A 53 -15.51 7.03 6.82
C ALA A 53 -14.40 7.33 5.79
N SER A 54 -13.21 7.68 6.25
CA SER A 54 -12.03 7.91 5.41
C SER A 54 -10.74 7.69 6.22
N LEU A 55 -9.58 7.65 5.55
CA LEU A 55 -8.29 7.57 6.22
C LEU A 55 -7.97 8.81 7.07
N GLU A 56 -8.55 9.96 6.75
CA GLU A 56 -8.37 11.19 7.53
C GLU A 56 -9.01 11.06 8.91
N ASP A 57 -10.08 10.28 9.04
CA ASP A 57 -10.72 10.02 10.33
C ASP A 57 -9.79 9.20 11.26
N LEU A 58 -9.02 8.27 10.70
CA LEU A 58 -7.96 7.55 11.44
C LEU A 58 -6.85 8.49 11.90
N GLN A 59 -6.48 9.47 11.08
CA GLN A 59 -5.48 10.48 11.45
C GLN A 59 -6.01 11.41 12.55
N GLY A 60 -7.23 11.93 12.38
CA GLY A 60 -7.88 12.82 13.35
C GLY A 60 -8.12 12.15 14.71
N ALA A 61 -8.42 10.86 14.70
CA ALA A 61 -8.59 10.06 15.91
C ALA A 61 -7.27 9.54 16.52
N GLY A 62 -6.13 9.77 15.86
CA GLY A 62 -4.79 9.44 16.38
C GLY A 62 -4.36 7.98 16.23
N TYR A 63 -5.01 7.21 15.35
CA TYR A 63 -4.60 5.82 15.04
C TYR A 63 -3.42 5.75 14.08
N ILE A 64 -3.31 6.75 13.20
CA ILE A 64 -2.15 6.94 12.31
C ILE A 64 -1.61 8.37 12.48
N HIS A 65 -0.29 8.53 12.45
CA HIS A 65 0.32 9.85 12.54
C HIS A 65 0.16 10.62 11.22
N GLU A 66 0.48 9.96 10.11
CA GLU A 66 0.28 10.45 8.75
C GLU A 66 -0.15 9.32 7.83
N ILE A 67 -0.85 9.68 6.75
CA ILE A 67 -1.16 8.75 5.67
C ILE A 67 0.14 8.49 4.89
N PRO A 68 0.61 7.23 4.79
CA PRO A 68 1.83 6.90 4.05
C PRO A 68 1.68 7.21 2.56
N VAL A 69 2.81 7.48 1.91
CA VAL A 69 2.89 7.61 0.44
C VAL A 69 2.98 6.21 -0.15
N ASP A 70 2.18 5.93 -1.17
CA ASP A 70 2.27 4.70 -1.92
C ASP A 70 3.64 4.59 -2.61
N PRO A 71 4.47 3.58 -2.30
CA PRO A 71 5.82 3.45 -2.86
C PRO A 71 5.85 3.03 -4.34
N ILE A 72 4.71 2.67 -4.93
CA ILE A 72 4.54 2.34 -6.35
C ILE A 72 4.12 3.57 -7.14
N THR A 73 3.08 4.30 -6.71
CA THR A 73 2.57 5.49 -7.42
C THR A 73 3.22 6.81 -6.99
N ASP A 74 3.99 6.79 -5.90
CA ASP A 74 4.61 7.97 -5.25
C ASP A 74 3.60 9.03 -4.79
N GLN A 75 2.35 8.62 -4.56
CA GLN A 75 1.26 9.51 -4.19
C GLN A 75 0.50 8.97 -2.96
N LYS A 76 -0.25 9.85 -2.27
CA LYS A 76 -1.03 9.50 -1.07
C LYS A 76 -2.49 9.14 -1.40
N ASP A 77 -2.76 8.73 -2.63
CA ASP A 77 -4.10 8.34 -3.11
C ASP A 77 -4.30 6.84 -2.96
N TRP A 78 -4.88 6.45 -1.83
CA TRP A 78 -5.26 5.08 -1.57
C TRP A 78 -6.69 4.82 -2.02
N GLN A 79 -6.94 3.67 -2.64
CA GLN A 79 -8.28 3.25 -3.01
C GLN A 79 -8.99 2.65 -1.81
N LEU A 80 -10.09 3.27 -1.39
CA LEU A 80 -10.89 2.84 -0.24
C LEU A 80 -12.03 1.94 -0.70
N GLU A 81 -12.17 0.79 -0.06
CA GLU A 81 -13.33 -0.09 -0.19
C GLU A 81 -14.28 0.19 0.97
N MET A 82 -15.49 0.63 0.63
CA MET A 82 -16.56 0.86 1.59
C MET A 82 -17.41 -0.40 1.70
N GLY A 83 -17.68 -0.83 2.92
CA GLY A 83 -18.54 -1.97 3.21
C GLY A 83 -19.55 -1.67 4.32
N ASP A 84 -20.42 -2.64 4.57
CA ASP A 84 -21.37 -2.58 5.68
C ASP A 84 -20.61 -2.66 7.01
N ASP A 85 -20.93 -1.75 7.94
CA ASP A 85 -20.31 -1.73 9.26
C ASP A 85 -21.11 -2.58 10.25
N PRO A 86 -20.64 -3.77 10.65
CA PRO A 86 -21.38 -4.66 11.54
C PRO A 86 -21.47 -4.13 12.98
N GLY A 87 -20.66 -3.12 13.35
CA GLY A 87 -20.69 -2.48 14.66
C GLY A 87 -21.72 -1.35 14.78
N SER A 88 -22.10 -0.73 13.66
CA SER A 88 -22.93 0.46 13.63
C SER A 88 -24.38 0.12 13.96
N THR A 89 -24.91 0.82 14.95
CA THR A 89 -26.34 0.74 15.32
C THR A 89 -27.25 1.28 14.21
N GLU A 90 -26.72 2.08 13.29
CA GLU A 90 -27.47 2.77 12.23
C GLU A 90 -27.29 2.16 10.83
N ALA A 91 -26.82 0.91 10.71
CA ALA A 91 -26.53 0.26 9.42
C ALA A 91 -25.71 1.18 8.48
N SER A 92 -24.65 1.76 9.03
CA SER A 92 -23.78 2.70 8.31
C SER A 92 -22.72 1.95 7.52
N GLN A 93 -22.21 2.57 6.46
CA GLN A 93 -21.07 2.05 5.72
C GLN A 93 -19.78 2.72 6.20
N GLY A 94 -18.68 1.98 6.16
CA GLY A 94 -17.35 2.50 6.49
C GLY A 94 -16.26 1.80 5.67
N VAL A 95 -15.04 2.31 5.78
CA VAL A 95 -13.89 1.76 5.08
C VAL A 95 -13.57 0.39 5.66
N THR A 96 -13.78 -0.68 4.90
CA THR A 96 -13.46 -2.05 5.28
C THR A 96 -12.07 -2.45 4.82
N ASN A 97 -11.62 -1.91 3.69
CA ASN A 97 -10.37 -2.29 3.08
C ASN A 97 -9.73 -1.12 2.30
N VAL A 98 -8.43 -1.22 2.06
CA VAL A 98 -7.60 -0.20 1.40
C VAL A 98 -6.66 -0.90 0.43
N HIS A 99 -6.49 -0.33 -0.77
CA HIS A 99 -5.62 -0.82 -1.84
C HIS A 99 -4.80 0.33 -2.44
N SER A 100 -3.70 -0.01 -3.12
CA SER A 100 -2.98 0.96 -3.95
C SER A 100 -3.86 1.43 -5.10
N ASN A 101 -3.63 2.64 -5.61
CA ASN A 101 -4.24 3.09 -6.86
C ASN A 101 -3.42 2.72 -8.11
N SER A 102 -2.38 1.90 -7.95
CA SER A 102 -1.57 1.45 -9.08
C SER A 102 -2.36 0.48 -9.97
N SER A 103 -2.32 0.71 -11.29
CA SER A 103 -2.88 -0.21 -12.29
C SER A 103 -1.95 -1.39 -12.61
N GLU A 104 -0.77 -1.44 -11.99
CA GLU A 104 0.22 -2.48 -12.21
C GLU A 104 -0.10 -3.74 -11.39
N LEU A 105 0.44 -4.87 -11.83
CA LEU A 105 0.41 -6.11 -11.07
C LEU A 105 1.68 -6.22 -10.23
N SER A 106 1.51 -6.69 -9.01
CA SER A 106 2.61 -7.15 -8.17
C SER A 106 3.35 -8.31 -8.85
N SER A 107 4.60 -8.50 -8.46
CA SER A 107 5.44 -9.64 -8.84
C SER A 107 4.76 -11.01 -8.59
N ASP A 108 3.76 -11.08 -7.71
CA ASP A 108 2.96 -12.26 -7.39
C ASP A 108 1.70 -12.44 -8.27
N GLY A 109 1.38 -11.46 -9.13
CA GLY A 109 0.23 -11.51 -10.04
C GLY A 109 -1.09 -11.00 -9.48
N HIS A 110 -1.07 -10.40 -8.29
CA HIS A 110 -2.19 -9.65 -7.73
C HIS A 110 -2.09 -8.16 -8.09
N SER A 111 -3.22 -7.49 -8.31
CA SER A 111 -3.24 -6.02 -8.37
C SER A 111 -2.79 -5.45 -7.02
N TYR A 112 -2.05 -4.34 -7.08
CA TYR A 112 -1.61 -3.60 -5.89
C TYR A 112 -2.79 -3.03 -5.08
#